data_AF-A0A9E3VC96-F1
#
_entry.id   AF-A0A9E3VC96-F1
#
_cell.length_a   1.000
_cell.length_b   1.000
_cell.length_c   1.000
_cell.angle_alpha   90.00
_cell.angle_beta   90.00
_cell.angle_gamma   90.00
#
_symmetry.space_group_name_H-M   'P 1'
#
loop_
_entity.id
_entity.type
_entity.pdbx_description
1 polymer ?
#
loop_
_entity_poly.entity_id
_entity_poly.type
_entity_poly.pdbx_seq_one_letter_code
_entity_poly.pdbx_strand_id
1 'polypeptide(L)'
;MKKWVLFSSLILFLSFTARAQSHYSATGKASFYGKKFDGRKTANGEKFSNKDFTAAHRTLPFGTFVKVTNLVNNKSVIVRINDRGPYVKGRIIDLTQAAADSLDFRHSGWVNVKVEEVPPPAVSKAEPVVYVDNEPAFRFPGDWLGSWSGELKIYNKNGFQKIIPVELRVRPLSDAGRYSWQILYDTSLRDYELVTMDSAKNQFAIDEKDGIILNCIRLGNQLVTRFEVENTLIETVYEMQNHEEISMEIRAGNFNHQFSTGDFQQQSDSIPSVRVFDISVLQKARLCRHGD
;
A
#
# COMPACT_ATOMS: atom_id res chain seq x y z
N MET A 1 48.11 41.03 -45.23
CA MET A 1 47.24 39.99 -45.85
C MET A 1 46.36 39.38 -44.77
N LYS A 2 45.11 39.00 -45.11
CA LYS A 2 43.96 38.49 -44.29
C LYS A 2 43.01 39.63 -43.82
N LYS A 3 41.88 39.98 -44.48
CA LYS A 3 40.57 39.30 -44.78
C LYS A 3 39.78 38.93 -43.51
N TRP A 4 38.76 39.74 -43.12
CA TRP A 4 37.27 39.53 -43.20
C TRP A 4 36.77 38.36 -42.32
N VAL A 5 35.68 38.44 -41.53
CA VAL A 5 34.26 38.39 -41.93
C VAL A 5 33.35 38.63 -40.70
N LEU A 6 32.26 39.39 -40.88
CA LEU A 6 31.09 39.50 -40.00
C LEU A 6 30.22 38.23 -40.07
N PHE A 7 29.79 37.68 -38.94
CA PHE A 7 28.69 36.72 -38.91
C PHE A 7 27.55 37.23 -38.00
N SER A 8 26.50 37.68 -38.66
CA SER A 8 25.14 37.81 -38.13
C SER A 8 24.63 36.43 -37.78
N SER A 9 24.18 36.22 -36.54
CA SER A 9 23.41 35.02 -36.16
C SER A 9 22.00 35.45 -35.76
N LEU A 10 21.10 35.19 -36.70
CA LEU A 10 19.66 35.23 -36.64
C LEU A 10 19.15 34.32 -35.50
N ILE A 11 18.57 34.88 -34.44
CA ILE A 11 17.86 34.12 -33.41
C ILE A 11 16.46 33.80 -33.94
N LEU A 12 16.27 32.53 -34.32
CA LEU A 12 14.98 31.98 -34.74
C LEU A 12 14.14 31.71 -33.48
N PHE A 13 13.18 32.58 -33.17
CA PHE A 13 12.13 32.28 -32.18
C PHE A 13 11.22 31.19 -32.74
N LEU A 14 11.46 29.94 -32.34
CA LEU A 14 10.53 28.86 -32.57
C LEU A 14 9.37 29.01 -31.58
N SER A 15 8.30 29.70 -32.00
CA SER A 15 7.07 29.80 -31.23
C SER A 15 6.46 28.41 -31.05
N PHE A 16 6.62 27.83 -29.85
CA PHE A 16 5.95 26.60 -29.47
C PHE A 16 4.48 26.92 -29.21
N THR A 17 3.65 26.78 -30.25
CA THR A 17 2.19 26.85 -30.09
C THR A 17 1.74 25.58 -29.37
N ALA A 18 1.52 25.69 -28.06
CA ALA A 18 0.85 24.67 -27.28
C ALA A 18 -0.56 24.47 -27.87
N ARG A 19 -0.74 23.36 -28.58
CA ARG A 19 -2.05 22.94 -29.09
C ARG A 19 -2.90 22.61 -27.88
N ALA A 20 -3.92 23.42 -27.60
CA ALA A 20 -4.91 23.12 -26.57
C ALA A 20 -5.58 21.78 -26.92
N GLN A 21 -5.28 20.75 -26.14
CA GLN A 21 -5.92 19.45 -26.29
C GLN A 21 -7.38 19.61 -25.87
N SER A 22 -8.31 19.48 -26.81
CA SER A 22 -9.75 19.56 -26.52
C SER A 22 -10.14 18.34 -25.69
N HIS A 23 -10.39 18.53 -24.40
CA HIS A 23 -10.93 17.49 -23.53
C HIS A 23 -12.39 17.21 -23.89
N TYR A 24 -12.79 15.94 -23.98
CA TYR A 24 -14.19 15.57 -24.24
C TYR A 24 -15.13 16.14 -23.16
N SER A 25 -16.25 16.73 -23.57
CA SER A 25 -17.31 17.19 -22.67
C SER A 25 -18.68 17.00 -23.33
N ALA A 26 -19.60 16.32 -22.65
CA ALA A 26 -20.94 16.08 -23.16
C ALA A 26 -21.98 15.93 -22.04
N THR A 27 -23.22 16.31 -22.31
CA THR A 27 -24.36 16.10 -21.41
C THR A 27 -25.34 15.10 -22.01
N GLY A 28 -25.90 14.22 -21.18
CA GLY A 28 -26.88 13.23 -21.62
C GLY A 28 -27.31 12.31 -20.49
N LYS A 29 -28.03 11.24 -20.80
CA LYS A 29 -28.49 10.29 -19.77
C LYS A 29 -27.39 9.30 -19.41
N ALA A 30 -27.21 9.06 -18.11
CA ALA A 30 -26.50 7.91 -17.58
C ALA A 30 -27.49 6.83 -17.15
N SER A 31 -27.10 5.57 -17.28
CA SER A 31 -27.73 4.46 -16.55
C SER A 31 -26.67 3.58 -15.91
N PHE A 32 -27.04 2.42 -15.38
CA PHE A 32 -26.08 1.51 -14.77
C PHE A 32 -26.33 0.03 -15.10
N TYR A 33 -25.28 -0.78 -14.95
CA TYR A 33 -25.34 -2.21 -15.21
C TYR A 33 -26.15 -2.98 -14.15
N GLY A 34 -27.00 -3.90 -14.60
CA GLY A 34 -27.63 -4.87 -13.70
C GLY A 34 -26.65 -5.89 -13.13
N LYS A 35 -26.98 -6.50 -11.98
CA LYS A 35 -26.15 -7.52 -11.31
C LYS A 35 -25.73 -8.69 -12.22
N LYS A 36 -26.53 -9.04 -13.22
CA LYS A 36 -26.27 -10.14 -14.17
C LYS A 36 -24.97 -10.02 -14.98
N PHE A 37 -24.37 -8.83 -15.03
CA PHE A 37 -23.12 -8.57 -15.75
C PHE A 37 -21.86 -8.86 -14.93
N ASP A 38 -21.96 -9.00 -13.60
CA ASP A 38 -20.81 -9.30 -12.74
C ASP A 38 -20.07 -10.56 -13.18
N GLY A 39 -18.74 -10.45 -13.25
CA GLY A 39 -17.82 -11.51 -13.67
C GLY A 39 -17.72 -11.75 -15.17
N ARG A 40 -18.57 -11.11 -16.00
CA ARG A 40 -18.46 -11.20 -17.47
C ARG A 40 -17.31 -10.35 -17.99
N LYS A 41 -16.82 -10.65 -19.19
CA LYS A 41 -15.80 -9.81 -19.83
C LYS A 41 -16.42 -8.52 -20.39
N THR A 42 -15.79 -7.39 -20.15
CA THR A 42 -16.06 -6.11 -20.85
C THR A 42 -15.44 -6.14 -22.25
N ALA A 43 -15.74 -5.12 -23.07
CA ALA A 43 -15.18 -4.97 -24.41
C ALA A 43 -13.65 -4.81 -24.45
N ASN A 44 -13.01 -4.37 -23.35
CA ASN A 44 -11.55 -4.34 -23.25
C ASN A 44 -10.91 -5.63 -22.69
N GLY A 45 -11.74 -6.64 -22.37
CA GLY A 45 -11.30 -7.96 -21.91
C GLY A 45 -11.18 -8.12 -20.39
N GLU A 46 -11.33 -7.05 -19.61
CA GLU A 46 -11.37 -7.10 -18.13
C GLU A 46 -12.62 -7.85 -17.64
N LYS A 47 -12.55 -8.44 -16.45
CA LYS A 47 -13.75 -8.96 -15.77
C LYS A 47 -14.52 -7.77 -15.18
N PHE A 48 -15.75 -7.59 -15.63
CA PHE A 48 -16.67 -6.59 -15.10
C PHE A 48 -16.99 -6.86 -13.63
N SER A 49 -17.00 -5.80 -12.83
CA SER A 49 -17.38 -5.79 -11.42
C SER A 49 -18.21 -4.55 -11.13
N ASN A 50 -19.42 -4.74 -10.62
CA ASN A 50 -20.28 -3.66 -10.14
C ASN A 50 -19.70 -2.89 -8.95
N LYS A 51 -18.62 -3.39 -8.33
CA LYS A 51 -17.92 -2.74 -7.22
C LYS A 51 -16.85 -1.75 -7.70
N ASP A 52 -16.49 -1.77 -8.98
CA ASP A 52 -15.41 -0.95 -9.53
C ASP A 52 -15.96 0.40 -10.01
N PHE A 53 -15.10 1.42 -10.15
CA PHE A 53 -15.47 2.71 -10.76
C PHE A 53 -15.15 2.71 -12.26
N THR A 54 -15.93 1.95 -13.02
CA THR A 54 -15.77 1.80 -14.47
C THR A 54 -17.05 2.13 -15.22
N ALA A 55 -16.94 2.34 -16.53
CA ALA A 55 -18.07 2.68 -17.38
C ALA A 55 -17.92 2.21 -18.83
N ALA A 56 -19.06 2.01 -19.49
CA ALA A 56 -19.15 1.92 -20.94
C ALA A 56 -19.34 3.30 -21.57
N HIS A 57 -18.55 3.57 -22.60
CA HIS A 57 -18.72 4.72 -23.47
C HIS A 57 -18.51 4.31 -24.94
N ARG A 58 -19.18 5.00 -25.88
CA ARG A 58 -19.23 4.60 -27.29
C ARG A 58 -17.88 4.76 -27.99
N THR A 59 -17.23 5.91 -27.79
CA THR A 59 -16.10 6.35 -28.61
C THR A 59 -14.82 6.63 -27.83
N LEU A 60 -14.94 7.11 -26.58
CA LEU A 60 -13.77 7.30 -25.72
C LEU A 60 -12.85 6.07 -25.66
N PRO A 61 -11.52 6.27 -25.80
CA PRO A 61 -10.54 5.20 -25.66
C PRO A 61 -10.70 4.43 -24.35
N PHE A 62 -10.32 3.15 -24.37
CA PHE A 62 -10.22 2.40 -23.11
C PHE A 62 -9.09 3.00 -22.27
N GLY A 63 -9.30 3.06 -20.95
CA GLY A 63 -8.38 3.70 -20.01
C GLY A 63 -8.60 5.20 -19.83
N THR A 64 -9.41 5.86 -20.67
CA THR A 64 -9.79 7.26 -20.46
C THR A 64 -10.53 7.39 -19.12
N PHE A 65 -10.19 8.41 -18.34
CA PHE A 65 -10.91 8.77 -17.13
C PHE A 65 -11.87 9.90 -17.42
N VAL A 66 -13.09 9.78 -16.91
CA VAL A 66 -14.11 10.81 -17.03
C VAL A 66 -14.68 11.15 -15.67
N LYS A 67 -14.84 12.44 -15.40
CA LYS A 67 -15.67 12.94 -14.31
C LYS A 67 -17.11 12.96 -14.79
N VAL A 68 -17.97 12.23 -14.10
CA VAL A 68 -19.41 12.19 -14.34
C VAL A 68 -20.08 12.98 -13.23
N THR A 69 -20.83 14.01 -13.57
CA THR A 69 -21.55 14.85 -12.61
C THR A 69 -23.04 14.67 -12.80
N ASN A 70 -23.75 14.26 -11.75
CA ASN A 70 -25.20 14.20 -11.73
C ASN A 70 -25.76 15.64 -11.66
N LEU A 71 -26.51 16.04 -12.68
CA LEU A 71 -27.02 17.40 -12.83
C LEU A 71 -28.20 17.73 -11.90
N VAL A 72 -28.74 16.74 -11.19
CA VAL A 72 -29.83 16.94 -10.23
C VAL A 72 -29.31 17.34 -8.85
N ASN A 73 -28.21 16.74 -8.40
CA ASN A 73 -27.69 16.91 -7.04
C ASN A 73 -26.23 17.41 -6.98
N ASN A 74 -25.60 17.66 -8.13
CA ASN A 74 -24.20 18.08 -8.29
C ASN A 74 -23.15 17.11 -7.71
N LYS A 75 -23.54 15.89 -7.32
CA LYS A 75 -22.58 14.84 -6.96
C LYS A 75 -21.80 14.42 -8.21
N SER A 76 -20.52 14.10 -8.03
CA SER A 76 -19.66 13.67 -9.14
C SER A 76 -18.77 12.51 -8.76
N VAL A 77 -18.41 11.70 -9.75
CA VAL A 77 -17.53 10.54 -9.60
C VAL A 77 -16.60 10.45 -10.79
N ILE A 78 -15.35 10.04 -10.58
CA ILE A 78 -14.42 9.72 -11.67
C ILE A 78 -14.51 8.23 -11.96
N VAL A 79 -14.71 7.87 -13.22
CA VAL A 79 -14.73 6.48 -13.68
C VAL A 79 -13.78 6.27 -14.85
N ARG A 80 -13.25 5.05 -14.97
CA ARG A 80 -12.41 4.64 -16.11
C ARG A 80 -13.26 3.95 -17.17
N ILE A 81 -13.06 4.32 -18.43
CA ILE A 81 -13.72 3.65 -19.56
C ILE A 81 -13.03 2.29 -19.79
N ASN A 82 -13.76 1.20 -19.59
CA ASN A 82 -13.28 -0.16 -19.86
C ASN A 82 -14.25 -0.99 -20.71
N ASP A 83 -15.39 -0.42 -21.09
CA ASP A 83 -16.41 -1.12 -21.85
C ASP A 83 -17.02 -0.25 -22.97
N ARG A 84 -17.86 -0.85 -23.82
CA ARG A 84 -18.51 -0.20 -24.96
C ARG A 84 -20.04 -0.20 -24.83
N GLY A 85 -20.62 0.89 -25.29
CA GLY A 85 -22.04 1.22 -25.10
C GLY A 85 -22.16 2.63 -24.51
N PRO A 86 -23.33 3.07 -24.04
CA PRO A 86 -24.65 2.48 -24.29
C PRO A 86 -25.02 2.53 -25.77
N TYR A 87 -25.78 1.54 -26.27
CA TYR A 87 -26.36 1.61 -27.63
C TYR A 87 -27.80 2.15 -27.65
N VAL A 88 -28.32 2.52 -26.48
CA VAL A 88 -29.65 3.13 -26.32
C VAL A 88 -29.58 4.62 -26.63
N LYS A 89 -30.50 5.10 -27.50
CA LYS A 89 -30.60 6.51 -27.89
C LYS A 89 -30.77 7.43 -26.67
N GLY A 90 -30.03 8.52 -26.63
CA GLY A 90 -30.09 9.52 -25.55
C GLY A 90 -29.30 9.18 -24.28
N ARG A 91 -28.84 7.92 -24.12
CA ARG A 91 -27.83 7.60 -23.10
C ARG A 91 -26.44 7.84 -23.66
N ILE A 92 -25.55 8.40 -22.84
CA ILE A 92 -24.17 8.70 -23.24
C ILE A 92 -23.15 7.85 -22.48
N ILE A 93 -23.53 7.30 -21.31
CA ILE A 93 -22.63 6.50 -20.48
C ILE A 93 -23.45 5.46 -19.68
N ASP A 94 -22.94 4.24 -19.55
CA ASP A 94 -23.48 3.21 -18.64
C ASP A 94 -22.43 2.96 -17.54
N LEU A 95 -22.82 3.18 -16.29
CA LEU A 95 -21.96 3.16 -15.10
C LEU A 95 -22.07 1.83 -14.34
N THR A 96 -21.07 1.46 -13.55
CA THR A 96 -21.24 0.41 -12.54
C THR A 96 -22.25 0.80 -11.46
N GLN A 97 -22.73 -0.18 -10.69
CA GLN A 97 -23.58 0.12 -9.52
C GLN A 97 -22.86 1.00 -8.49
N ALA A 98 -21.58 0.76 -8.20
CA ALA A 98 -20.81 1.60 -7.29
C ALA A 98 -20.79 3.07 -7.74
N ALA A 99 -20.54 3.34 -9.03
CA ALA A 99 -20.58 4.71 -9.56
C ALA A 99 -22.01 5.32 -9.53
N ALA A 100 -23.05 4.51 -9.74
CA ALA A 100 -24.44 4.96 -9.64
C ALA A 100 -24.88 5.26 -8.20
N ASP A 101 -24.36 4.52 -7.23
CA ASP A 101 -24.55 4.76 -5.80
C ASP A 101 -23.84 6.06 -5.37
N SER A 102 -22.60 6.29 -5.80
CA SER A 102 -21.88 7.55 -5.51
C SER A 102 -22.56 8.78 -6.12
N LEU A 103 -23.21 8.63 -7.27
CA LEU A 103 -23.99 9.69 -7.90
C LEU A 103 -25.42 9.79 -7.38
N ASP A 104 -25.85 8.87 -6.50
CA ASP A 104 -27.14 8.86 -5.83
C ASP A 104 -28.32 8.86 -6.83
N PHE A 105 -28.26 7.96 -7.81
CA PHE A 105 -29.36 7.76 -8.77
C PHE A 105 -29.74 6.29 -9.00
N ARG A 106 -29.12 5.34 -8.28
CA ARG A 106 -29.39 3.91 -8.45
C ARG A 106 -30.88 3.58 -8.32
N HIS A 107 -31.57 4.18 -7.35
CA HIS A 107 -33.01 4.00 -7.14
C HIS A 107 -33.86 4.53 -8.32
N SER A 108 -33.40 5.57 -9.01
CA SER A 108 -34.08 6.18 -10.15
C SER A 108 -33.84 5.44 -11.48
N GLY A 109 -32.85 4.55 -11.54
CA GLY A 109 -32.50 3.79 -12.74
C GLY A 109 -31.66 4.56 -13.77
N TRP A 110 -31.87 5.87 -13.89
CA TRP A 110 -31.14 6.76 -14.79
C TRP A 110 -31.10 8.19 -14.25
N VAL A 111 -30.17 9.00 -14.76
CA VAL A 111 -30.11 10.44 -14.45
C VAL A 111 -29.46 11.23 -15.57
N ASN A 112 -29.71 12.54 -15.65
CA ASN A 112 -28.98 13.42 -16.54
C ASN A 112 -27.61 13.75 -15.93
N VAL A 113 -26.55 13.55 -16.71
CA VAL A 113 -25.18 13.78 -16.28
C VAL A 113 -24.43 14.67 -17.26
N LYS A 114 -23.42 15.37 -16.76
CA LYS A 114 -22.32 15.92 -17.55
C LYS A 114 -21.13 14.96 -17.43
N VAL A 115 -20.54 14.58 -18.56
CA VAL A 115 -19.36 13.72 -18.65
C VAL A 115 -18.22 14.56 -19.20
N GLU A 116 -17.12 14.64 -18.46
CA GLU A 116 -15.95 15.43 -18.80
C GLU A 116 -14.72 14.55 -18.74
N GLU A 117 -13.93 14.48 -19.81
CA GLU A 117 -12.64 13.82 -19.78
C GLU A 117 -11.71 14.58 -18.85
N VAL A 118 -11.14 13.86 -17.91
CA VAL A 118 -10.17 14.37 -16.94
C VAL A 118 -8.86 13.62 -17.14
N PRO A 119 -7.72 14.21 -16.75
CA PRO A 119 -6.51 13.43 -16.55
C PRO A 119 -6.84 12.21 -15.69
N PRO A 120 -6.12 11.08 -15.85
CA PRO A 120 -6.16 10.01 -14.86
C PRO A 120 -6.08 10.65 -13.46
N PRO A 121 -6.86 10.17 -12.47
CA PRO A 121 -6.68 10.61 -11.10
C PRO A 121 -5.19 10.60 -10.89
N ALA A 122 -4.66 11.73 -10.41
CA ALA A 122 -3.32 11.72 -9.92
C ALA A 122 -3.35 10.61 -8.87
N VAL A 123 -2.81 9.44 -9.23
CA VAL A 123 -1.98 8.74 -8.30
C VAL A 123 -1.04 9.87 -7.95
N SER A 124 -1.24 10.47 -6.78
CA SER A 124 -0.08 10.98 -6.14
C SER A 124 0.85 9.75 -6.21
N LYS A 125 1.80 9.80 -7.16
CA LYS A 125 3.16 9.85 -6.68
C LYS A 125 2.99 10.79 -5.51
N ALA A 126 2.84 10.23 -4.31
CA ALA A 126 3.24 10.95 -3.14
C ALA A 126 4.45 11.70 -3.67
N GLU A 127 4.48 13.05 -3.58
CA GLU A 127 5.79 13.70 -3.50
C GLU A 127 6.59 12.72 -2.69
N PRO A 128 7.65 12.08 -3.28
CA PRO A 128 8.21 10.90 -2.67
C PRO A 128 8.29 11.30 -1.24
N VAL A 129 7.53 10.61 -0.36
CA VAL A 129 7.92 10.67 1.03
C VAL A 129 9.36 10.29 0.83
N VAL A 130 10.25 11.22 1.09
CA VAL A 130 11.64 10.89 1.15
C VAL A 130 11.60 9.99 2.38
N TYR A 131 11.25 8.72 2.19
CA TYR A 131 12.02 7.63 2.68
C TYR A 131 13.39 8.10 2.28
N VAL A 132 14.05 8.76 3.23
CA VAL A 132 15.48 8.74 3.23
C VAL A 132 15.69 7.24 3.08
N ASP A 133 16.17 6.81 1.91
CA ASP A 133 16.97 5.62 1.84
C ASP A 133 18.08 5.92 2.86
N ASN A 134 17.76 5.73 4.13
CA ASN A 134 18.74 5.50 5.15
C ASN A 134 19.25 4.16 4.69
N GLU A 135 20.23 4.20 3.78
CA GLU A 135 21.24 3.16 3.71
C GLU A 135 21.42 2.70 5.16
N PRO A 136 21.13 1.43 5.46
CA PRO A 136 20.96 0.98 6.83
C PRO A 136 22.14 1.47 7.66
N ALA A 137 21.87 2.31 8.67
CA ALA A 137 22.92 2.94 9.46
C ALA A 137 23.76 1.91 10.22
N PHE A 138 23.23 0.70 10.35
CA PHE A 138 23.85 -0.44 11.02
C PHE A 138 23.96 -1.64 10.09
N ARG A 139 25.03 -2.40 10.16
CA ARG A 139 25.20 -3.67 9.46
C ARG A 139 24.39 -4.75 10.17
N PHE A 140 23.65 -5.54 9.40
CA PHE A 140 22.89 -6.68 9.93
C PHE A 140 23.44 -7.95 9.30
N PRO A 141 23.59 -9.03 10.09
CA PRO A 141 23.41 -9.08 11.55
C PRO A 141 24.63 -8.58 12.35
N GLY A 142 25.69 -8.10 11.68
CA GLY A 142 26.98 -7.79 12.31
C GLY A 142 26.94 -6.85 13.53
N ASP A 143 26.28 -5.70 13.43
CA ASP A 143 26.20 -4.75 14.55
C ASP A 143 25.19 -5.21 15.62
N TRP A 144 24.36 -6.21 15.32
CA TRP A 144 23.34 -6.77 16.22
C TRP A 144 23.86 -7.91 17.09
N LEU A 145 25.09 -8.38 16.82
CA LEU A 145 25.73 -9.41 17.62
C LEU A 145 25.89 -8.98 19.08
N GLY A 146 25.66 -9.91 20.00
CA GLY A 146 25.75 -9.71 21.44
C GLY A 146 24.48 -10.13 22.18
N SER A 147 24.44 -9.79 23.47
CA SER A 147 23.31 -10.03 24.37
C SER A 147 22.62 -8.72 24.71
N TRP A 148 21.29 -8.70 24.59
CA TRP A 148 20.46 -7.52 24.72
C TRP A 148 19.34 -7.82 25.70
N SER A 149 19.26 -7.10 26.82
CA SER A 149 18.30 -7.39 27.88
C SER A 149 17.43 -6.19 28.21
N GLY A 150 16.22 -6.45 28.68
CA GLY A 150 15.30 -5.41 29.11
C GLY A 150 14.01 -5.98 29.66
N GLU A 151 13.00 -5.12 29.70
CA GLU A 151 11.68 -5.47 30.21
C GLU A 151 10.64 -5.43 29.10
N LEU A 152 9.95 -6.56 28.91
CA LEU A 152 8.85 -6.70 27.96
C LEU A 152 7.54 -6.33 28.65
N LYS A 153 6.96 -5.21 28.23
CA LYS A 153 5.64 -4.76 28.68
C LYS A 153 4.58 -5.36 27.78
N ILE A 154 3.60 -6.03 28.38
CA ILE A 154 2.52 -6.73 27.67
C ILE A 154 1.21 -5.99 27.91
N TYR A 155 0.50 -5.72 26.83
CA TYR A 155 -0.79 -5.04 26.79
C TYR A 155 -1.81 -5.90 26.05
N ASN A 156 -3.08 -5.75 26.42
CA ASN A 156 -4.21 -6.24 25.63
C ASN A 156 -5.29 -5.14 25.53
N LYS A 157 -6.47 -5.48 25.02
CA LYS A 157 -7.62 -4.55 24.92
C LYS A 157 -8.04 -3.87 26.23
N ASN A 158 -7.69 -4.43 27.38
CA ASN A 158 -7.98 -3.89 28.72
C ASN A 158 -6.82 -3.03 29.26
N GLY A 159 -5.77 -2.79 28.47
CA GLY A 159 -4.60 -2.00 28.85
C GLY A 159 -3.40 -2.85 29.30
N PHE A 160 -2.54 -2.27 30.14
CA PHE A 160 -1.34 -2.93 30.66
C PHE A 160 -1.70 -4.20 31.46
N GLN A 161 -0.98 -5.28 31.18
CA GLN A 161 -1.21 -6.57 31.83
C GLN A 161 -0.09 -6.90 32.81
N LYS A 162 1.14 -6.96 32.31
CA LYS A 162 2.32 -7.33 33.10
C LYS A 162 3.61 -6.89 32.42
N ILE A 163 4.69 -7.04 33.17
CA ILE A 163 6.07 -6.88 32.73
C ILE A 163 6.81 -8.18 32.98
N ILE A 164 7.61 -8.64 32.02
CA ILE A 164 8.50 -9.81 32.17
C ILE A 164 9.91 -9.45 31.69
N PRO A 165 10.98 -9.99 32.30
CA PRO A 165 12.31 -9.79 31.76
C PRO A 165 12.43 -10.53 30.42
N VAL A 166 13.17 -9.93 29.50
CA VAL A 166 13.44 -10.52 28.18
C VAL A 166 14.90 -10.30 27.81
N GLU A 167 15.49 -11.29 27.16
CA GLU A 167 16.85 -11.22 26.61
C GLU A 167 16.88 -11.77 25.18
N LEU A 168 17.47 -11.02 24.26
CA LEU A 168 17.80 -11.45 22.91
C LEU A 168 19.31 -11.70 22.82
N ARG A 169 19.71 -12.88 22.34
CA ARG A 169 21.12 -13.21 22.10
C ARG A 169 21.34 -13.53 20.63
N VAL A 170 22.26 -12.82 20.01
CA VAL A 170 22.62 -12.99 18.61
C VAL A 170 24.11 -13.30 18.50
N ARG A 171 24.46 -14.48 18.00
CA ARG A 171 25.87 -14.92 17.87
C ARG A 171 26.13 -15.58 16.53
N PRO A 172 27.31 -15.42 15.93
CA PRO A 172 27.66 -16.16 14.72
C PRO A 172 27.74 -17.66 15.01
N LEU A 173 27.28 -18.47 14.07
CA LEU A 173 27.52 -19.91 14.05
C LEU A 173 28.71 -20.23 13.14
N SER A 174 29.17 -21.49 13.18
CA SER A 174 30.27 -21.98 12.33
C SER A 174 29.96 -21.86 10.84
N ASP A 175 28.69 -22.02 10.49
CA ASP A 175 28.19 -21.98 9.14
C ASP A 175 28.02 -20.52 8.70
N ALA A 176 28.65 -20.17 7.57
CA ALA A 176 28.54 -18.83 7.03
C ALA A 176 27.08 -18.43 6.76
N GLY A 177 26.70 -17.23 7.21
CA GLY A 177 25.35 -16.70 7.04
C GLY A 177 24.30 -17.24 8.02
N ARG A 178 24.71 -18.06 9.00
CA ARG A 178 23.85 -18.55 10.10
C ARG A 178 24.28 -17.96 11.43
N TYR A 179 23.30 -17.66 12.27
CA TYR A 179 23.48 -17.03 13.57
C TYR A 179 22.51 -17.64 14.57
N SER A 180 22.92 -17.80 15.82
CA SER A 180 21.97 -18.10 16.89
C SER A 180 21.04 -16.90 17.05
N TRP A 181 19.74 -17.14 17.18
CA TRP A 181 18.73 -16.13 17.47
C TRP A 181 17.92 -16.59 18.68
N GLN A 182 18.47 -16.39 19.86
CA GLN A 182 17.88 -16.91 21.09
C GLN A 182 17.09 -15.83 21.81
N ILE A 183 15.86 -16.15 22.21
CA ILE A 183 15.04 -15.25 23.03
C ILE A 183 14.70 -15.94 24.34
N LEU A 184 15.07 -15.32 25.46
CA LEU A 184 14.69 -15.77 26.79
C LEU A 184 13.56 -14.88 27.30
N TYR A 185 12.36 -15.43 27.42
CA TYR A 185 11.23 -14.78 28.07
C TYR A 185 11.11 -15.27 29.49
N ASP A 186 11.42 -14.45 30.49
CA ASP A 186 11.48 -14.88 31.88
C ASP A 186 12.41 -16.10 32.05
N THR A 187 11.85 -17.31 32.17
CA THR A 187 12.60 -18.57 32.26
C THR A 187 12.52 -19.44 31.00
N SER A 188 11.69 -19.03 30.03
CA SER A 188 11.41 -19.80 28.81
C SER A 188 12.34 -19.41 27.67
N LEU A 189 13.25 -20.30 27.29
CA LEU A 189 14.12 -20.13 26.13
C LEU A 189 13.39 -20.48 24.83
N ARG A 190 13.63 -19.67 23.80
CA ARG A 190 13.35 -19.94 22.40
C ARG A 190 14.68 -19.99 21.66
N ASP A 191 15.09 -21.17 21.23
CA ASP A 191 16.40 -21.42 20.60
C ASP A 191 16.29 -21.41 19.08
N TYR A 192 16.10 -20.23 18.51
CA TYR A 192 15.97 -20.08 17.07
C TYR A 192 17.31 -19.86 16.37
N GLU A 193 17.31 -19.97 15.06
CA GLU A 193 18.44 -19.60 14.21
C GLU A 193 18.04 -18.57 13.17
N LEU A 194 18.85 -17.52 13.03
CA LEU A 194 18.74 -16.59 11.93
C LEU A 194 19.57 -17.10 10.74
N VAL A 195 18.92 -17.25 9.59
CA VAL A 195 19.50 -17.72 8.34
C VAL A 195 19.45 -16.60 7.29
N THR A 196 20.57 -16.37 6.62
CA THR A 196 20.64 -15.45 5.48
C THR A 196 20.14 -16.17 4.22
N MET A 197 19.03 -15.69 3.65
CA MET A 197 18.41 -16.32 2.47
C MET A 197 18.91 -15.67 1.16
N ASP A 198 18.78 -14.35 1.07
CA ASP A 198 19.29 -13.55 -0.04
C ASP A 198 19.65 -12.16 0.50
N SER A 199 20.92 -11.97 0.86
CA SER A 199 21.40 -10.70 1.42
C SER A 199 21.31 -9.54 0.44
N ALA A 200 21.35 -9.81 -0.87
CA ALA A 200 21.20 -8.77 -1.90
C ALA A 200 19.76 -8.26 -2.00
N LYS A 201 18.78 -9.06 -1.55
CA LYS A 201 17.36 -8.69 -1.48
C LYS A 201 16.86 -8.39 -0.07
N ASN A 202 17.77 -8.28 0.92
CA ASN A 202 17.41 -8.06 2.32
C ASN A 202 16.49 -9.17 2.89
N GLN A 203 16.63 -10.41 2.42
CA GLN A 203 15.80 -11.54 2.81
C GLN A 203 16.56 -12.46 3.79
N PHE A 204 15.91 -12.73 4.92
CA PHE A 204 16.42 -13.59 5.99
C PHE A 204 15.30 -14.52 6.46
N ALA A 205 15.61 -15.47 7.34
CA ALA A 205 14.62 -16.31 7.98
C ALA A 205 15.02 -16.57 9.44
N ILE A 206 14.03 -16.72 10.31
CA ILE A 206 14.21 -17.27 11.66
C ILE A 206 13.67 -18.69 11.63
N ASP A 207 14.53 -19.67 11.85
CA ASP A 207 14.22 -21.11 11.91
C ASP A 207 13.96 -21.52 13.36
N GLU A 208 12.76 -22.06 13.63
CA GLU A 208 12.38 -22.54 14.95
C GLU A 208 12.93 -23.95 15.27
N LYS A 209 13.61 -24.59 14.31
CA LYS A 209 14.22 -25.94 14.40
C LYS A 209 13.22 -27.09 14.56
N ASP A 210 11.94 -26.83 14.35
CA ASP A 210 10.86 -27.81 14.38
C ASP A 210 10.10 -27.90 13.04
N GLY A 211 10.69 -27.33 11.99
CA GLY A 211 10.11 -27.25 10.64
C GLY A 211 9.34 -25.96 10.37
N ILE A 212 9.22 -25.06 11.36
CA ILE A 212 8.63 -23.73 11.18
C ILE A 212 9.72 -22.72 10.79
N ILE A 213 9.50 -22.03 9.67
CA ILE A 213 10.39 -21.00 9.13
C ILE A 213 9.64 -19.67 9.07
N LEU A 214 10.13 -18.69 9.82
CA LEU A 214 9.58 -17.35 9.86
C LEU A 214 10.36 -16.45 8.90
N ASN A 215 9.77 -16.17 7.74
CA ASN A 215 10.38 -15.28 6.76
C ASN A 215 10.57 -13.87 7.34
N CYS A 216 11.78 -13.35 7.17
CA CYS A 216 12.15 -12.04 7.64
C CYS A 216 12.57 -11.15 6.47
N ILE A 217 12.16 -9.90 6.52
CA ILE A 217 12.65 -8.86 5.62
C ILE A 217 13.37 -7.80 6.44
N ARG A 218 14.54 -7.38 5.96
CA ARG A 218 15.23 -6.23 6.50
C ARG A 218 14.77 -4.96 5.80
N LEU A 219 14.32 -3.97 6.58
CA LEU A 219 13.89 -2.66 6.10
C LEU A 219 14.68 -1.59 6.88
N GLY A 220 15.74 -1.05 6.30
CA GLY A 220 16.63 -0.11 6.98
C GLY A 220 17.23 -0.71 8.27
N ASN A 221 16.96 -0.07 9.41
CA ASN A 221 17.41 -0.53 10.73
C ASN A 221 16.48 -1.57 11.37
N GLN A 222 15.45 -2.04 10.65
CA GLN A 222 14.46 -2.99 11.15
C GLN A 222 14.65 -4.38 10.58
N LEU A 223 14.43 -5.39 11.42
CA LEU A 223 14.15 -6.77 11.01
C LEU A 223 12.66 -7.03 11.29
N VAL A 224 11.91 -7.35 10.25
CA VAL A 224 10.46 -7.56 10.33
C VAL A 224 10.13 -9.00 9.97
N THR A 225 9.36 -9.66 10.83
CA THR A 225 8.71 -10.95 10.54
C THR A 225 7.21 -10.81 10.70
N ARG A 226 6.47 -11.50 9.82
CA ARG A 226 5.01 -11.55 9.86
C ARG A 226 4.55 -12.95 9.49
N PHE A 227 3.80 -13.59 10.37
CA PHE A 227 3.33 -14.96 10.19
C PHE A 227 1.96 -15.16 10.86
N GLU A 228 1.31 -16.27 10.54
CA GLU A 228 -0.01 -16.63 11.06
C GLU A 228 0.07 -17.95 11.83
N VAL A 229 -0.54 -17.99 13.01
CA VAL A 229 -0.71 -19.20 13.82
C VAL A 229 -2.14 -19.24 14.33
N GLU A 230 -2.89 -20.31 14.02
CA GLU A 230 -4.27 -20.51 14.49
C GLU A 230 -5.19 -19.28 14.30
N ASN A 231 -5.17 -18.65 13.11
CA ASN A 231 -5.88 -17.41 12.76
C ASN A 231 -5.40 -16.14 13.49
N THR A 232 -4.32 -16.23 14.25
CA THR A 232 -3.66 -15.07 14.85
C THR A 232 -2.52 -14.63 13.94
N LEU A 233 -2.62 -13.42 13.42
CA LEU A 233 -1.51 -12.77 12.74
C LEU A 233 -0.57 -12.20 13.79
N ILE A 234 0.71 -12.53 13.69
CA ILE A 234 1.78 -12.04 14.54
C ILE A 234 2.77 -11.29 13.66
N GLU A 235 3.02 -10.02 14.00
CA GLU A 235 4.08 -9.21 13.42
C GLU A 235 5.08 -8.89 14.52
N THR A 236 6.36 -9.16 14.27
CA THR A 236 7.45 -8.75 15.16
C THR A 236 8.39 -7.83 14.41
N VAL A 237 8.68 -6.69 15.03
CA VAL A 237 9.65 -5.71 14.56
C VAL A 237 10.75 -5.59 15.60
N TYR A 238 11.98 -5.84 15.19
CA TYR A 238 13.16 -5.43 15.93
C TYR A 238 13.76 -4.23 15.22
N GLU A 239 14.16 -3.19 15.95
CA GLU A 239 14.80 -2.02 15.37
C GLU A 239 16.04 -1.62 16.16
N MET A 240 17.18 -1.60 15.49
CA MET A 240 18.42 -1.07 16.05
C MET A 240 18.32 0.45 16.15
N GLN A 241 18.26 0.97 17.37
CA GLN A 241 18.16 2.41 17.62
C GLN A 241 19.55 3.06 17.57
N ASN A 242 20.54 2.37 18.15
CA ASN A 242 21.95 2.72 18.17
C ASN A 242 22.77 1.46 18.54
N HIS A 243 24.09 1.59 18.71
CA HIS A 243 24.97 0.44 19.04
C HIS A 243 24.72 -0.19 20.42
N GLU A 244 23.93 0.45 21.28
CA GLU A 244 23.66 0.02 22.66
C GLU A 244 22.19 -0.32 22.90
N GLU A 245 21.31 -0.15 21.90
CA GLU A 245 19.88 -0.36 22.08
C GLU A 245 19.15 -0.94 20.85
N ILE A 246 18.35 -1.97 21.11
CA ILE A 246 17.36 -2.53 20.18
C ILE A 246 15.96 -2.32 20.78
N SER A 247 15.03 -1.75 20.01
CA SER A 247 13.61 -1.81 20.35
C SER A 247 12.99 -3.08 19.76
N MET A 248 12.08 -3.69 20.51
CA MET A 248 11.35 -4.89 20.10
C MET A 248 9.86 -4.63 20.29
N GLU A 249 9.08 -4.84 19.23
CA GLU A 249 7.63 -4.71 19.25
C GLU A 249 6.98 -5.95 18.63
N ILE A 250 6.05 -6.56 19.35
CA ILE A 250 5.22 -7.67 18.85
C ILE A 250 3.77 -7.22 18.85
N ARG A 251 3.11 -7.36 17.70
CA ARG A 251 1.68 -7.12 17.53
C ARG A 251 1.02 -8.43 17.17
N ALA A 252 -0.01 -8.82 17.91
CA ALA A 252 -0.79 -10.01 17.60
C ALA A 252 -2.29 -9.69 17.56
N GLY A 253 -2.97 -10.25 16.56
CA GLY A 253 -4.35 -9.91 16.26
C GLY A 253 -5.07 -11.00 15.51
N ASN A 254 -6.39 -11.04 15.63
CA ASN A 254 -7.20 -12.01 14.88
C ASN A 254 -7.23 -11.60 13.41
N PHE A 255 -6.63 -12.42 12.55
CA PHE A 255 -6.52 -12.16 11.11
C PHE A 255 -7.88 -12.18 10.40
N ASN A 256 -8.86 -12.92 10.94
CA ASN A 256 -10.19 -13.05 10.35
C ASN A 256 -11.13 -11.91 10.74
N HIS A 257 -10.81 -11.15 11.80
CA HIS A 257 -11.51 -9.91 12.15
C HIS A 257 -10.94 -8.75 11.32
N GLN A 258 -11.24 -8.78 10.02
CA GLN A 258 -10.89 -7.70 9.09
C GLN A 258 -12.06 -6.75 8.98
N PHE A 259 -11.79 -5.47 9.17
CA PHE A 259 -12.69 -4.41 8.77
C PHE A 259 -11.95 -3.45 7.84
N SER A 260 -12.72 -2.67 7.10
CA SER A 260 -12.17 -1.66 6.20
C SER A 260 -12.43 -0.28 6.80
N THR A 261 -11.40 0.54 6.91
CA THR A 261 -11.54 1.97 7.21
C THR A 261 -11.27 2.79 5.96
N GLY A 262 -11.83 4.00 5.89
CA GLY A 262 -11.58 4.92 4.78
C GLY A 262 -12.68 5.07 3.75
N ASP A 263 -13.84 4.42 3.90
CA ASP A 263 -14.97 4.58 2.96
C ASP A 263 -15.81 5.85 3.27
N PHE A 264 -15.15 6.97 3.60
CA PHE A 264 -15.79 8.25 3.90
C PHE A 264 -15.48 9.28 2.81
N GLN A 265 -16.52 9.88 2.22
CA GLN A 265 -16.34 11.09 1.40
C GLN A 265 -16.20 12.31 2.31
N GLN A 266 -14.96 12.72 2.56
CA GLN A 266 -14.66 14.07 3.04
C GLN A 266 -14.25 14.92 1.83
N GLN A 267 -14.60 16.21 1.83
CA GLN A 267 -14.47 17.13 0.70
C GLN A 267 -13.15 16.93 -0.10
N SER A 268 -13.32 16.45 -1.34
CA SER A 268 -12.35 16.36 -2.45
C SER A 268 -11.39 15.18 -2.56
N ASP A 269 -11.23 14.30 -1.57
CA ASP A 269 -10.30 13.14 -1.70
C ASP A 269 -10.98 11.80 -1.37
N SER A 270 -10.85 10.81 -2.27
CA SER A 270 -11.27 9.43 -2.00
C SER A 270 -10.20 8.73 -1.17
N ILE A 271 -10.53 8.40 0.08
CA ILE A 271 -9.62 7.66 0.94
C ILE A 271 -9.68 6.18 0.50
N PRO A 272 -8.54 5.54 0.16
CA PRO A 272 -8.55 4.12 -0.20
C PRO A 272 -8.99 3.27 1.00
N SER A 273 -9.77 2.23 0.74
CA SER A 273 -10.10 1.23 1.76
C SER A 273 -8.83 0.57 2.28
N VAL A 274 -8.57 0.75 3.58
CA VAL A 274 -7.46 0.12 4.27
C VAL A 274 -8.00 -1.10 5.02
N ARG A 275 -7.43 -2.28 4.75
CA ARG A 275 -7.68 -3.45 5.58
C ARG A 275 -7.05 -3.23 6.93
N VAL A 276 -7.89 -3.21 7.96
CA VAL A 276 -7.49 -3.10 9.35
C VAL A 276 -7.69 -4.45 10.03
N PHE A 277 -6.77 -4.77 10.92
CA PHE A 277 -6.80 -5.96 11.75
C PHE A 277 -6.81 -5.50 13.21
N ASP A 278 -7.62 -6.15 14.03
CA ASP A 278 -7.64 -5.85 15.46
C ASP A 278 -6.34 -6.32 16.11
N ILE A 279 -5.56 -5.37 16.66
CA ILE A 279 -4.45 -5.71 17.54
C ILE A 279 -5.04 -6.06 18.91
N SER A 280 -5.05 -7.35 19.21
CA SER A 280 -5.54 -7.89 20.48
C SER A 280 -4.48 -7.87 21.59
N VAL A 281 -3.21 -7.95 21.19
CA VAL A 281 -2.04 -7.97 22.07
C VAL A 281 -0.94 -7.11 21.47
N LEU A 282 -0.34 -6.26 22.31
CA LEU A 282 0.84 -5.48 22.00
C LEU A 282 1.91 -5.79 23.05
N GLN A 283 3.12 -6.09 22.62
CA GLN A 283 4.26 -6.28 23.50
C GLN A 283 5.37 -5.33 23.06
N LYS A 284 6.01 -4.64 24.02
CA LYS A 284 7.08 -3.68 23.74
C LYS A 284 8.22 -3.86 24.73
N ALA A 285 9.45 -3.93 24.21
CA ALA A 285 10.66 -3.90 25.01
C ALA A 285 11.67 -2.92 24.43
N ARG A 286 12.45 -2.33 25.33
CA ARG A 286 13.70 -1.64 25.05
C ARG A 286 14.81 -2.55 25.56
N LEU A 287 15.63 -3.09 24.67
CA LEU A 287 16.70 -4.03 24.98
C LEU A 287 18.02 -3.28 24.94
N CYS A 288 18.69 -3.17 26.09
CA CYS A 288 20.01 -2.58 26.19
C CYS A 288 21.07 -3.65 26.01
N ARG A 289 22.17 -3.30 25.34
CA ARG A 289 23.34 -4.17 25.23
C ARG A 289 23.94 -4.41 26.62
N HIS A 290 24.30 -5.65 26.91
CA HIS A 290 25.13 -5.99 28.05
C HIS A 290 26.33 -6.81 27.58
N GLY A 291 27.48 -6.60 28.22
CA GLY A 291 28.69 -7.38 27.93
C GLY A 291 28.45 -8.85 28.22
N ASP A 292 28.90 -9.71 27.31
CA ASP A 292 28.98 -11.17 27.52
C ASP A 292 30.02 -11.51 28.61
#